data_AF-A0A344W906-F1
#
_entry.id   AF-A0A344W906-F1
#
_cell.length_a   1.000
_cell.length_b   1.000
_cell.length_c   1.000
_cell.angle_alpha   90.00
_cell.angle_beta   90.00
_cell.angle_gamma   90.00
#
_symmetry.space_group_name_H-M   'P 1'
#
loop_
_entity.id
_entity.type
_entity.pdbx_description
1 polymer ?
#
loop_
_entity_poly.entity_id
_entity_poly.type
_entity_poly.pdbx_seq_one_letter_code
_entity_poly.pdbx_strand_id
1 'polypeptide(L)'
;MAKKMSGIVAQFGTKGYGFITGDDGEKYFVHQKNVFNKSRLRSDTRVKFKVENSEKGLVATDVKLEKIVEESQPLTDNDIKAMFGVLLVFQLVTAYFVFFA
;
A
#
# COMPACT_ATOMS: atom_id res chain seq x y z
N MET A 1 12.40 -20.55 -15.08
CA MET A 1 11.02 -20.46 -14.55
C MET A 1 10.96 -19.23 -13.67
N ALA A 2 10.04 -18.29 -13.92
CA ALA A 2 9.94 -17.06 -13.14
C ALA A 2 9.06 -17.31 -11.90
N LYS A 3 9.64 -17.33 -10.69
CA LYS A 3 8.92 -17.57 -9.43
C LYS A 3 8.29 -16.24 -8.98
N LYS A 4 6.97 -16.18 -8.77
CA LYS A 4 6.33 -14.98 -8.20
C LYS A 4 6.63 -14.89 -6.71
N MET A 5 6.95 -13.71 -6.22
CA MET A 5 7.33 -13.47 -4.84
C MET A 5 6.96 -12.06 -4.39
N SER A 6 6.78 -11.89 -3.08
CA SER A 6 6.60 -10.61 -2.42
C SER A 6 7.81 -10.23 -1.59
N GLY A 7 7.96 -8.94 -1.34
CA GLY A 7 9.04 -8.41 -0.52
C GLY A 7 8.93 -6.92 -0.30
N ILE A 8 9.94 -6.37 0.37
CA ILE A 8 10.04 -4.96 0.74
C ILE A 8 11.22 -4.34 0.00
N VAL A 9 11.01 -3.16 -0.59
CA VAL A 9 12.10 -2.42 -1.25
C VAL A 9 13.08 -1.93 -0.18
N ALA A 10 14.24 -2.55 -0.06
CA ALA A 10 15.27 -2.15 0.90
C ALA A 10 15.94 -0.82 0.50
N GLN A 11 16.19 -0.66 -0.80
CA GLN A 11 16.91 0.49 -1.32
C GLN A 11 16.54 0.71 -2.78
N PHE A 12 16.22 1.96 -3.15
CA PHE A 12 16.11 2.35 -4.55
C PHE A 12 16.89 3.64 -4.80
N GLY A 13 17.94 3.56 -5.61
CA GLY A 13 18.82 4.68 -5.92
C GLY A 13 18.27 5.59 -7.02
N THR A 14 18.71 6.86 -7.03
CA THR A 14 18.41 7.83 -8.10
C THR A 14 18.93 7.42 -9.48
N LYS A 15 19.90 6.50 -9.51
CA LYS A 15 20.46 5.92 -10.74
C LYS A 15 19.55 4.87 -11.41
N GLY A 16 18.36 4.61 -10.88
CA GLY A 16 17.37 3.71 -11.50
C GLY A 16 17.61 2.22 -11.23
N TYR A 17 18.35 1.89 -10.17
CA TYR A 17 18.54 0.52 -9.69
C TYR A 17 18.37 0.45 -8.18
N GLY A 18 18.09 -0.74 -7.67
CA GLY A 18 17.86 -0.96 -6.25
C GLY A 18 17.87 -2.44 -5.86
N PHE A 19 17.48 -2.69 -4.61
CA PHE A 19 17.34 -4.01 -4.04
C PHE A 19 15.99 -4.17 -3.34
N ILE A 20 15.41 -5.35 -3.49
CA ILE A 20 14.19 -5.77 -2.81
C ILE A 20 14.58 -6.94 -1.91
N THR A 21 14.26 -6.84 -0.62
CA THR A 21 14.36 -7.96 0.31
C THR A 21 13.08 -8.77 0.19
N GLY A 22 13.19 -10.00 -0.31
CA GLY A 22 12.04 -10.91 -0.40
C GLY A 22 11.64 -11.42 0.99
N ASP A 23 10.42 -11.96 1.07
CA ASP A 23 9.91 -12.59 2.29
C ASP A 23 10.73 -13.83 2.72
N ASP A 24 11.52 -14.43 1.80
CA ASP A 24 12.47 -15.52 2.09
C ASP A 24 13.79 -15.01 2.72
N GLY A 25 13.95 -13.69 2.90
CA GLY A 25 15.14 -13.05 3.48
C GLY A 25 16.28 -12.78 2.48
N GLU A 26 16.15 -13.23 1.23
CA GLU A 26 17.11 -12.95 0.17
C GLU A 26 16.95 -11.56 -0.45
N LYS A 27 18.04 -11.03 -1.02
CA LYS A 27 18.05 -9.75 -1.73
C LYS A 27 18.00 -9.96 -3.23
N TYR A 28 17.02 -9.35 -3.86
CA TYR A 28 16.78 -9.39 -5.30
C TYR A 28 17.16 -8.05 -5.92
N PHE A 29 17.92 -8.08 -7.01
CA PHE A 29 18.30 -6.88 -7.74
C PHE A 29 17.13 -6.39 -8.60
N VAL A 30 16.80 -5.10 -8.52
CA VAL A 30 15.75 -4.49 -9.35
C VAL A 30 16.32 -3.35 -10.20
N HIS A 31 15.94 -3.34 -11.47
CA HIS A 31 16.23 -2.25 -12.41
C HIS A 31 14.94 -1.50 -12.76
N GLN A 32 15.00 -0.19 -12.97
CA GLN A 32 13.81 0.63 -13.27
C GLN A 32 13.05 0.18 -14.53
N LYS A 33 13.75 -0.45 -15.48
CA LYS A 33 13.15 -1.06 -16.69
C LYS A 33 12.22 -2.25 -16.37
N ASN A 34 12.47 -2.93 -15.25
CA ASN A 34 11.71 -4.09 -14.80
C ASN A 34 10.52 -3.71 -13.90
N VAL A 35 10.40 -2.42 -13.57
CA VAL A 35 9.30 -1.90 -12.75
C VAL A 35 8.10 -1.63 -13.64
N PHE A 36 6.98 -2.26 -13.31
CA PHE A 36 5.72 -2.07 -14.02
C PHE A 36 5.29 -0.60 -13.93
N ASN A 37 4.86 -0.03 -15.06
CA ASN A 37 4.42 1.37 -15.17
C ASN A 37 5.49 2.44 -14.86
N LYS A 38 6.79 2.08 -14.88
CA LYS A 38 7.92 3.00 -14.54
C LYS A 38 7.69 3.79 -13.24
N SER A 39 6.87 3.25 -12.34
CA SER A 39 6.52 3.93 -11.09
C SER A 39 7.78 4.08 -10.25
N ARG A 40 7.93 5.23 -9.56
CA ARG A 40 9.05 5.40 -8.63
C ARG A 40 8.87 4.44 -7.47
N LEU A 41 9.71 3.41 -7.39
CA LEU A 41 9.84 2.60 -6.20
C LEU A 41 10.40 3.48 -5.08
N ARG A 42 9.77 3.41 -3.91
CA ARG A 42 10.26 4.01 -2.67
C ARG A 42 10.80 2.90 -1.78
N SER A 43 11.78 3.25 -0.95
CA SER A 43 12.23 2.43 0.17
C SER A 43 11.02 2.07 1.06
N ASP A 44 11.12 0.92 1.73
CA ASP A 44 10.13 0.43 2.71
C ASP A 44 8.71 0.21 2.15
N THR A 45 8.58 0.12 0.83
CA THR A 45 7.30 -0.19 0.19
C THR A 45 7.21 -1.68 -0.13
N ARG A 46 6.04 -2.28 0.14
CA ARG A 46 5.78 -3.68 -0.22
C ARG A 46 5.48 -3.81 -1.71
N VAL A 47 6.11 -4.80 -2.33
CA VAL A 47 6.05 -5.03 -3.77
C VAL A 47 5.90 -6.52 -4.08
N LYS A 48 5.19 -6.82 -5.16
CA LYS A 48 5.13 -8.14 -5.77
C LYS A 48 5.97 -8.14 -7.03
N PHE A 49 6.84 -9.13 -7.17
CA PHE A 49 7.75 -9.26 -8.29
C PHE A 49 7.91 -10.72 -8.71
N LYS A 50 8.52 -10.94 -9.86
CA LYS A 50 8.95 -12.25 -10.31
C LYS A 50 10.45 -12.36 -10.13
N VAL A 51 10.90 -13.45 -9.54
CA VAL A 51 12.30 -13.81 -9.40
C VAL A 51 12.74 -14.54 -10.67
N GLU A 52 13.80 -14.03 -11.27
CA GLU A 52 14.45 -14.60 -12.43
C GLU A 52 15.96 -14.74 -12.16
N ASN A 53 16.54 -15.87 -12.56
CA ASN A 53 17.96 -16.12 -12.40
C ASN A 53 18.69 -15.63 -13.65
N SER A 54 19.59 -14.67 -13.48
CA SER A 54 20.42 -14.13 -14.56
C SER A 54 21.90 -14.40 -14.28
N GLU A 55 22.77 -14.19 -15.28
CA GLU A 55 24.24 -14.31 -15.12
C GLU A 55 24.80 -13.41 -14.02
N LYS A 56 24.05 -12.36 -13.64
CA LYS A 56 24.40 -11.41 -12.58
C LYS A 56 23.74 -11.72 -11.23
N GLY A 57 23.07 -12.86 -11.09
CA GLY A 57 22.37 -13.30 -9.88
C GLY A 57 20.85 -13.16 -9.97
N LEU A 58 20.20 -13.11 -8.80
CA LEU A 58 18.75 -13.07 -8.65
C LEU A 58 18.21 -11.67 -9.00
N VAL A 59 17.39 -11.61 -10.04
CA VAL A 59 16.79 -10.38 -10.56
C VAL A 59 15.28 -10.38 -10.34
N ALA A 60 14.76 -9.25 -9.87
CA ALA A 60 13.33 -8.99 -9.81
C ALA A 60 12.82 -8.42 -11.15
N THR A 61 11.88 -9.10 -11.78
CA THR A 61 11.17 -8.70 -13.00
C THR A 61 9.68 -8.46 -12.72
N ASP A 62 9.04 -7.62 -13.53
CA ASP A 62 7.59 -7.31 -13.43
C ASP A 62 7.18 -6.82 -12.01
N VAL A 63 7.96 -5.89 -11.45
CA VAL A 63 7.74 -5.38 -10.08
C VAL A 63 6.50 -4.49 -10.06
N LYS A 64 5.51 -4.87 -9.24
CA LYS A 64 4.28 -4.13 -9.00
C LYS A 64 4.21 -3.68 -7.54
N LEU A 65 3.89 -2.41 -7.34
CA LEU A 65 3.58 -1.88 -6.02
C LEU A 65 2.31 -2.56 -5.52
N GLU A 66 2.40 -3.21 -4.37
CA GLU A 66 1.21 -3.65 -3.64
C GLU A 66 0.67 -2.40 -2.95
N LYS A 67 -0.06 -1.56 -3.71
CA LYS A 67 -0.88 -0.55 -3.06
C LYS A 67 -1.82 -1.32 -2.15
N ILE A 68 -1.64 -1.14 -0.85
CA ILE A 68 -2.73 -1.29 0.10
C ILE A 68 -3.72 -0.23 -0.37
N VAL A 69 -4.65 -0.65 -1.21
CA VAL A 69 -5.84 0.12 -1.47
C VAL A 69 -6.62 -0.02 -0.16
N GLU A 70 -6.27 0.80 0.83
CA GLU A 70 -7.30 1.34 1.69
C GLU A 70 -8.16 2.17 0.75
N GLU A 71 -9.07 1.49 0.06
CA GLU A 71 -10.27 2.10 -0.48
C GLU A 71 -10.99 2.62 0.76
N SER A 72 -10.63 3.82 1.21
CA SER A 72 -11.53 4.63 2.00
C SER A 72 -12.71 4.86 1.08
N GLN A 73 -13.69 3.95 1.14
CA GLN A 73 -14.93 4.12 0.41
C GLN A 73 -15.43 5.53 0.71
N PRO A 74 -15.69 6.36 -0.31
CA PRO A 74 -16.22 7.69 -0.06
C PRO A 74 -17.51 7.49 0.72
N LEU A 75 -17.57 8.03 1.94
CA LEU A 75 -18.77 7.95 2.80
C LEU A 75 -19.96 8.38 1.95
N THR A 76 -20.95 7.51 1.85
CA THR A 76 -22.12 7.79 1.03
C THR A 76 -22.98 8.85 1.71
N ASP A 77 -23.77 9.62 0.95
CA ASP A 77 -24.64 10.68 1.50
C ASP A 77 -25.56 10.16 2.62
N ASN A 78 -25.87 8.86 2.59
CA ASN A 78 -26.67 8.21 3.62
C ASN A 78 -25.88 7.98 4.92
N ASP A 79 -24.59 7.65 4.85
CA ASP A 79 -23.72 7.51 6.02
C ASP A 79 -23.54 8.87 6.72
N ILE A 80 -23.37 9.93 5.93
CA ILE A 80 -23.27 11.30 6.44
C ILE A 80 -24.58 11.73 7.11
N LYS A 81 -25.74 11.46 6.48
CA LYS A 81 -27.05 11.75 7.09
C LYS A 81 -27.28 10.97 8.37
N ALA A 82 -26.88 9.70 8.42
CA ALA A 82 -26.99 8.88 9.63
C ALA A 82 -26.12 9.43 10.76
N MET A 83 -24.89 9.86 10.47
CA MET A 83 -24.00 10.49 11.46
C MET A 83 -24.60 11.78 12.03
N PHE A 84 -25.16 12.65 11.19
CA PHE A 84 -25.85 13.86 11.67
C PHE A 84 -27.10 13.53 12.49
N GLY A 85 -27.86 12.49 12.12
CA GLY A 85 -29.01 12.03 12.90
C GLY A 85 -28.63 11.54 14.30
N VAL A 86 -27.55 10.75 14.41
CA VAL A 86 -27.01 10.30 15.70
C VAL A 86 -26.56 11.50 16.54
N LEU A 87 -25.87 12.47 15.92
CA LEU A 87 -25.42 13.68 16.60
C LEU A 87 -26.60 14.52 17.13
N LEU A 88 -27.68 14.63 16.34
CA LEU A 88 -28.89 15.36 16.71
C LEU A 88 -29.60 14.67 17.89
N VAL A 89 -29.74 13.35 17.88
CA VAL A 89 -30.32 12.59 18.99
C VAL A 89 -29.50 12.78 20.26
N PHE A 90 -28.17 12.71 20.16
CA PHE A 90 -27.29 12.95 21.31
C PHE A 90 -27.47 14.38 21.85
N GLN A 91 -27.55 15.38 20.97
CA GLN A 91 -27.83 16.76 21.35
C GLN A 91 -29.19 16.90 22.06
N LEU A 92 -30.25 16.26 21.57
CA LEU A 92 -31.57 16.29 22.22
C LEU A 92 -31.56 15.62 23.60
N VAL A 93 -30.86 14.49 23.76
CA VAL A 93 -30.68 13.84 25.06
C VAL A 93 -29.91 14.74 26.01
N THR A 94 -28.79 15.32 25.56
CA THR A 94 -28.02 16.26 26.39
C THR A 94 -28.83 17.50 26.75
N ALA A 95 -29.59 18.07 25.82
CA ALA A 95 -30.45 19.21 26.09
C ALA A 95 -31.55 18.86 27.09
N TYR A 96 -32.19 17.68 26.96
CA TYR A 96 -33.20 17.21 27.90
C TYR A 96 -32.64 17.15 29.32
N PHE A 97 -31.46 16.55 29.52
CA PHE A 97 -30.81 16.51 30.83
C PHE A 97 -30.41 17.89 31.34
N VAL A 98 -30.03 18.83 30.47
CA VAL A 98 -29.64 20.18 30.91
C VAL A 98 -30.84 21.05 31.29
N PHE A 99 -31.98 20.90 30.59
CA PHE A 99 -33.14 21.76 30.79
C PHE A 99 -34.20 21.18 31.73
N PHE A 100 -34.24 19.86 31.92
CA PHE A 100 -35.32 19.18 32.64
C PHE A 100 -34.85 18.22 33.76
N ALA A 101 -33.53 18.04 33.96
CA ALA A 101 -32.97 17.38 35.14
C ALA A 101 -32.32 18.41 36.06
#